data_AF-A0A8I5NW03-F1
#
_entry.id   AF-A0A8I5NW03-F1
#
_cell.length_a   1.000
_cell.length_b   1.000
_cell.length_c   1.000
_cell.angle_alpha   90.00
_cell.angle_beta   90.00
_cell.angle_gamma   90.00
#
_symmetry.space_group_name_H-M   'P 1'
#
loop_
_entity.id
_entity.type
_entity.pdbx_description
1 polymer ?
#
loop_
_entity_poly.entity_id
_entity_poly.type
_entity_poly.pdbx_seq_one_letter_code
_entity_poly.pdbx_strand_id
1 'polypeptide(L)'
;MAEQEQRKIPLVPENLLKKRKAYQALKATQAKQALLAKKEQRKGKGLRFKRLESFLHDSWRQKCDKVCLRRLEVKPHALELPDKHSLAFVVRIKRIDGVSLLVQRTIARLRLKKIFSGVFVKVTPQNLKMLRIVEPYVTWGFPNLKSVRELILKRGQAKVKNKTIPLTDNTVIEEHLGVKLR
;
A
#
# COMPACT_ATOMS: atom_id res chain seq x y z
N MET A 1 -31.16 -29.21 -65.59
CA MET A 1 -30.94 -27.81 -65.21
C MET A 1 -32.29 -27.24 -64.84
N ALA A 2 -32.58 -27.06 -63.55
CA ALA A 2 -33.80 -26.41 -63.07
C ALA A 2 -33.37 -25.11 -62.41
N GLU A 3 -33.77 -23.99 -63.00
CA GLU A 3 -33.46 -22.64 -62.51
C GLU A 3 -34.20 -22.40 -61.19
N GLN A 4 -33.46 -21.99 -60.16
CA GLN A 4 -34.03 -21.65 -58.86
C GLN A 4 -34.71 -20.28 -58.94
N GLU A 5 -36.03 -20.25 -58.77
CA GLU A 5 -36.79 -19.01 -58.67
C GLU A 5 -36.36 -18.20 -57.43
N GLN A 6 -35.84 -16.99 -57.67
CA GLN A 6 -35.47 -16.07 -56.61
C GLN A 6 -36.74 -15.46 -55.98
N ARG A 7 -36.93 -15.71 -54.68
CA ARG A 7 -38.06 -15.16 -53.89
C ARG A 7 -37.95 -13.62 -53.81
N LYS A 8 -38.94 -12.91 -54.37
CA LYS A 8 -39.04 -11.44 -54.30
C LYS A 8 -39.25 -10.97 -52.85
N ILE A 9 -38.32 -10.16 -52.34
CA ILE A 9 -38.40 -9.55 -51.01
C ILE A 9 -39.41 -8.39 -51.05
N PRO A 10 -40.38 -8.30 -50.12
CA PRO A 10 -41.34 -7.20 -50.10
C PRO A 10 -40.63 -5.85 -49.88
N LEU A 11 -40.99 -4.86 -50.72
CA LEU A 11 -40.38 -3.54 -50.72
C LEU A 11 -40.87 -2.73 -49.51
N VAL A 12 -40.09 -2.71 -48.44
CA VAL A 12 -40.41 -1.97 -47.22
C VAL A 12 -39.96 -0.52 -47.35
N PRO A 13 -40.80 0.47 -46.99
CA PRO A 13 -40.41 1.89 -47.04
C PRO A 13 -39.16 2.16 -46.20
N GLU A 14 -38.20 2.89 -46.76
CA GLU A 14 -36.91 3.16 -46.10
C GLU A 14 -37.06 3.81 -44.73
N ASN A 15 -38.04 4.70 -44.57
CA ASN A 15 -38.31 5.41 -43.32
C ASN A 15 -38.66 4.43 -42.18
N LEU A 16 -39.36 3.34 -42.49
CA LEU A 16 -39.71 2.30 -41.52
C LEU A 16 -38.47 1.49 -41.11
N LEU A 17 -37.58 1.18 -42.06
CA LEU A 17 -36.32 0.49 -41.77
C LEU A 17 -35.37 1.35 -40.93
N LYS A 18 -35.27 2.65 -41.24
CA LYS A 18 -34.48 3.63 -40.45
C LYS A 18 -35.02 3.75 -39.03
N LYS A 19 -36.34 3.83 -38.84
CA LYS A 19 -36.99 3.83 -37.51
C LYS A 19 -36.74 2.55 -36.73
N ARG A 20 -36.84 1.37 -37.36
CA ARG A 20 -36.57 0.07 -36.71
C ARG A 20 -35.12 -0.05 -36.26
N LYS A 21 -34.16 0.36 -37.11
CA LYS A 21 -32.73 0.38 -36.76
C LYS A 21 -32.44 1.31 -35.59
N ALA A 22 -33.00 2.52 -35.59
CA ALA A 22 -32.84 3.48 -34.49
C ALA A 22 -33.42 2.94 -33.17
N TYR A 23 -34.62 2.35 -33.22
CA TYR A 23 -35.25 1.74 -32.04
C TYR A 23 -34.46 0.56 -31.48
N GLN A 24 -33.96 -0.33 -32.35
CA GLN A 24 -33.10 -1.44 -31.95
C GLN A 24 -31.79 -0.96 -31.31
N ALA A 25 -31.17 0.09 -31.86
CA ALA A 25 -29.97 0.70 -31.29
C ALA A 25 -30.25 1.28 -29.90
N LEU A 26 -31.34 2.03 -29.73
CA LEU A 26 -31.76 2.57 -28.43
C LEU A 26 -32.06 1.48 -27.40
N LYS A 27 -32.73 0.40 -27.81
CA LYS A 27 -33.01 -0.73 -26.93
C LYS A 27 -31.73 -1.46 -26.51
N ALA A 28 -30.77 -1.61 -27.43
CA ALA A 28 -29.47 -2.21 -27.15
C ALA A 28 -28.63 -1.35 -26.21
N THR A 29 -28.63 -0.02 -26.36
CA THR A 29 -27.90 0.89 -25.45
C THR A 29 -28.50 0.89 -24.06
N GLN A 30 -29.83 0.94 -23.94
CA GLN A 30 -30.54 0.84 -22.65
C GLN A 30 -30.25 -0.50 -21.95
N ALA A 31 -30.28 -1.62 -22.67
CA ALA A 31 -29.95 -2.93 -22.11
C ALA A 31 -28.50 -3.02 -21.61
N LYS A 32 -27.54 -2.46 -22.37
CA LYS A 32 -26.14 -2.37 -21.96
C LYS A 32 -25.97 -1.51 -20.70
N GLN A 33 -26.62 -0.34 -20.64
CA GLN A 33 -26.57 0.53 -19.46
C GLN A 33 -27.16 -0.13 -18.22
N ALA A 34 -28.30 -0.83 -18.35
CA ALA A 34 -28.92 -1.58 -17.25
C ALA A 34 -28.02 -2.70 -16.71
N LEU A 35 -27.29 -3.40 -17.58
CA LEU A 35 -26.32 -4.43 -17.18
C LEU A 35 -25.11 -3.83 -16.44
N LEU A 36 -24.60 -2.70 -16.91
CA LEU A 36 -23.50 -1.98 -16.25
C LEU A 36 -23.92 -1.50 -14.85
N ALA A 37 -25.09 -0.89 -14.73
CA ALA A 37 -25.65 -0.45 -13.44
C ALA A 37 -25.84 -1.63 -12.46
N LYS A 38 -26.35 -2.78 -12.92
CA LYS A 38 -26.43 -4.00 -12.09
C LYS A 38 -25.06 -4.51 -11.66
N LYS A 39 -24.05 -4.43 -12.53
CA LYS A 39 -22.68 -4.83 -12.21
C LYS A 39 -22.03 -3.90 -11.18
N GLU A 40 -22.32 -2.60 -11.25
CA GLU A 40 -21.86 -1.61 -10.25
C GLU A 40 -22.56 -1.80 -8.90
N GLN A 41 -23.87 -2.06 -8.89
CA GLN A 41 -24.59 -2.40 -7.65
C GLN A 41 -24.08 -3.70 -7.02
N ARG A 42 -23.79 -4.73 -7.81
CA ARG A 42 -23.16 -5.99 -7.34
C ARG A 42 -21.74 -5.79 -6.78
N LYS A 43 -21.02 -4.75 -7.23
CA LYS A 43 -19.73 -4.35 -6.65
C LYS A 43 -19.87 -3.57 -5.35
N GLY A 44 -21.08 -3.14 -4.98
CA GLY A 44 -21.39 -2.65 -3.65
C GLY A 44 -20.93 -3.66 -2.62
N LYS A 45 -19.99 -3.27 -1.77
CA LYS A 45 -19.38 -4.16 -0.76
C LYS A 45 -20.50 -4.73 0.09
N GLY A 46 -20.73 -6.04 0.02
CA GLY A 46 -21.59 -6.73 0.98
C GLY A 46 -21.21 -6.30 2.39
N LEU A 47 -22.20 -6.09 3.26
CA LEU A 47 -21.96 -5.79 4.67
C LEU A 47 -20.95 -6.81 5.18
N ARG A 48 -19.71 -6.37 5.43
CA ARG A 48 -18.65 -7.24 5.92
C ARG A 48 -18.98 -7.51 7.38
N PHE A 49 -19.87 -8.46 7.60
CA PHE A 49 -20.28 -8.89 8.93
C PHE A 49 -19.03 -9.38 9.65
N LYS A 50 -18.52 -8.55 10.55
CA LYS A 50 -17.43 -8.92 11.43
C LYS A 50 -18.01 -9.83 12.50
N ARG A 51 -17.40 -10.99 12.73
CA ARG A 51 -17.79 -11.86 13.85
C ARG A 51 -17.63 -11.12 15.17
N LEU A 52 -18.53 -11.38 16.12
CA LEU A 52 -18.46 -10.78 17.46
C LEU A 52 -17.09 -10.98 18.12
N GLU A 53 -16.51 -12.17 17.94
CA GLU A 53 -15.16 -12.54 18.40
C GLU A 53 -14.08 -11.54 17.97
N SER A 54 -14.18 -11.00 16.75
CA SER A 54 -13.19 -10.04 16.24
C SER A 54 -13.21 -8.72 17.01
N PHE A 55 -14.38 -8.28 17.47
CA PHE A 55 -14.52 -7.09 18.30
C PHE A 55 -13.91 -7.30 19.69
N LEU A 56 -14.11 -8.48 20.29
CA LEU A 56 -13.49 -8.85 21.57
C LEU A 56 -11.97 -8.89 21.44
N HIS A 57 -11.45 -9.54 20.41
CA HIS A 57 -10.02 -9.59 20.14
C HIS A 57 -9.40 -8.20 19.91
N ASP A 58 -10.05 -7.34 19.12
CA ASP A 58 -9.57 -5.98 18.86
C ASP A 58 -9.55 -5.13 20.15
N SER A 59 -10.59 -5.24 20.98
CA SER A 59 -10.67 -4.56 22.27
C SER A 59 -9.56 -5.00 23.24
N TRP A 60 -9.32 -6.31 23.32
CA TRP A 60 -8.26 -6.87 24.17
C TRP A 60 -6.88 -6.41 23.70
N ARG A 61 -6.62 -6.42 22.38
CA ARG A 61 -5.37 -5.88 21.81
C ARG A 61 -5.17 -4.41 22.16
N GLN A 62 -6.20 -3.57 22.01
CA GLN A 62 -6.11 -2.15 22.37
C GLN A 62 -5.83 -1.95 23.87
N LYS A 63 -6.43 -2.76 24.74
CA LYS A 63 -6.17 -2.72 26.19
C LYS A 63 -4.71 -3.08 26.49
N CYS A 64 -4.22 -4.17 25.91
CA CYS A 64 -2.82 -4.58 26.04
C CYS A 64 -1.85 -3.50 25.55
N ASP A 65 -2.12 -2.90 24.38
CA ASP A 65 -1.33 -1.79 23.82
C ASP A 65 -1.26 -0.60 24.79
N LYS A 66 -2.41 -0.17 25.34
CA LYS A 66 -2.47 0.94 26.31
C LYS A 66 -1.68 0.65 27.59
N VAL A 67 -1.71 -0.60 28.06
CA VAL A 67 -0.92 -1.02 29.23
C VAL A 67 0.57 -1.02 28.90
N CYS A 68 0.96 -1.49 27.71
CA CYS A 68 2.36 -1.49 27.27
C CYS A 68 2.93 -0.06 27.19
N LEU A 69 2.17 0.88 26.60
CA LEU A 69 2.58 2.29 26.53
C LEU A 69 2.78 2.91 27.91
N ARG A 70 1.86 2.67 28.85
CA ARG A 70 2.00 3.14 30.25
C ARG A 70 3.22 2.54 30.95
N ARG A 71 3.50 1.25 30.73
CA ARG A 71 4.71 0.61 31.28
C ARG A 71 5.99 1.23 30.72
N LEU A 72 6.01 1.57 29.43
CA LEU A 72 7.12 2.25 28.76
C LEU A 72 7.41 3.64 29.34
N GLU A 73 6.39 4.37 29.80
CA GLU A 73 6.53 5.68 30.45
C GLU A 73 7.13 5.58 31.86
N VAL A 74 6.70 4.57 32.63
CA VAL A 74 7.13 4.39 34.02
C VAL A 74 8.52 3.76 34.12
N LYS A 75 8.92 2.93 33.15
CA LYS A 75 10.19 2.19 33.21
C LYS A 75 11.37 3.18 33.10
N PRO A 76 12.17 3.39 34.17
CA PRO A 76 13.31 4.29 34.12
C PRO A 76 14.35 3.68 33.18
N HIS A 77 14.53 4.30 32.03
CA HIS A 77 15.58 3.92 31.08
C HIS A 77 16.51 5.10 31.01
N ALA A 78 17.64 4.96 31.72
CA ALA A 78 18.79 5.83 31.59
C ALA A 78 18.94 6.15 30.12
N LEU A 79 18.92 7.45 29.82
CA LEU A 79 19.22 7.97 28.49
C LEU A 79 20.72 7.80 28.28
N GLU A 80 21.23 6.57 28.32
CA GLU A 80 22.48 6.29 27.67
C GLU A 80 22.18 6.38 26.18
N LEU A 81 22.33 7.60 25.66
CA LEU A 81 22.63 7.74 24.25
C LEU A 81 23.82 6.81 24.02
N PRO A 82 23.70 5.83 23.12
CA PRO A 82 24.86 5.07 22.72
C PRO A 82 25.72 6.04 21.90
N ASP A 83 26.55 6.83 22.57
CA ASP A 83 27.45 7.82 21.95
C ASP A 83 28.38 7.17 20.91
N LYS A 84 28.48 5.84 20.93
CA LYS A 84 29.26 5.04 19.99
C LYS A 84 28.62 4.85 18.61
N HIS A 85 27.31 5.03 18.45
CA HIS A 85 26.62 4.65 17.20
C HIS A 85 25.66 5.73 16.67
N SER A 86 25.97 6.24 15.47
CA SER A 86 25.19 7.29 14.80
C SER A 86 24.03 6.77 13.95
N LEU A 87 24.00 5.47 13.62
CA LEU A 87 23.06 4.87 12.67
C LEU A 87 22.41 3.61 13.24
N ALA A 88 21.07 3.54 13.18
CA ALA A 88 20.31 2.34 13.50
C ALA A 88 19.64 1.78 12.23
N PHE A 89 19.53 0.47 12.15
CA PHE A 89 18.75 -0.24 11.15
C PHE A 89 17.49 -0.79 11.80
N VAL A 90 16.35 -0.53 11.18
CA VAL A 90 15.02 -0.74 11.75
C VAL A 90 14.22 -1.62 10.81
N VAL A 91 13.76 -2.78 11.27
CA VAL A 91 13.02 -3.77 10.47
C VAL A 91 11.66 -4.07 11.08
N ARG A 92 10.61 -4.01 10.27
CA ARG A 92 9.25 -4.34 10.71
C ARG A 92 9.01 -5.84 10.66
N ILE A 93 8.66 -6.44 11.81
CA ILE A 93 8.37 -7.88 11.93
C ILE A 93 6.87 -8.17 11.99
N LYS A 94 6.09 -7.36 12.71
CA LYS A 94 4.66 -7.64 12.95
C LYS A 94 3.71 -6.84 12.06
N ARG A 95 2.51 -7.40 11.87
CA ARG A 95 1.34 -6.68 11.33
C ARG A 95 0.83 -5.67 12.35
N ILE A 96 0.18 -4.62 11.88
CA ILE A 96 -0.30 -3.48 12.69
C ILE A 96 -1.83 -3.40 12.70
N ASP A 97 -2.49 -4.54 12.60
CA ASP A 97 -3.95 -4.61 12.51
C ASP A 97 -4.54 -4.35 13.91
N GLY A 98 -5.29 -3.26 14.05
CA GLY A 98 -5.98 -2.89 15.30
C GLY A 98 -5.15 -2.12 16.33
N VAL A 99 -3.97 -1.61 15.95
CA VAL A 99 -3.07 -0.89 16.87
C VAL A 99 -3.45 0.59 17.00
N SER A 100 -2.96 1.24 18.07
CA SER A 100 -3.19 2.67 18.32
C SER A 100 -2.75 3.58 17.15
N LEU A 101 -3.47 4.70 16.95
CA LEU A 101 -3.16 5.69 15.90
C LEU A 101 -1.75 6.27 16.03
N LEU A 102 -1.24 6.39 17.24
CA LEU A 102 0.10 6.89 17.52
C LEU A 102 1.16 5.96 16.93
N VAL A 103 1.04 4.65 17.15
CA VAL A 103 1.93 3.63 16.57
C VAL A 103 1.83 3.63 15.04
N GLN A 104 0.61 3.69 14.49
CA GLN A 104 0.41 3.74 13.02
C GLN A 104 1.09 4.95 12.39
N ARG A 105 0.92 6.14 12.97
CA ARG A 105 1.55 7.39 12.49
C ARG A 105 3.08 7.32 12.60
N THR A 106 3.60 6.72 13.65
CA THR A 106 5.06 6.57 13.87
C THR A 106 5.68 5.63 12.84
N ILE A 107 5.05 4.48 12.58
CA ILE A 107 5.48 3.52 11.55
C ILE A 107 5.38 4.12 10.14
N ALA A 108 4.32 4.88 9.87
CA ALA A 108 4.16 5.60 8.60
C ALA A 108 5.26 6.66 8.40
N ARG A 109 5.64 7.39 9.46
CA ARG A 109 6.75 8.35 9.44
C ARG A 109 8.09 7.66 9.13
N LEU A 110 8.33 6.48 9.71
CA LEU A 110 9.50 5.65 9.42
C LEU A 110 9.47 5.01 8.02
N ARG A 111 8.38 5.15 7.26
CA ARG A 111 8.16 4.55 5.92
C ARG A 111 8.09 3.01 5.91
N LEU A 112 7.84 2.37 7.06
CA LEU A 112 7.78 0.90 7.21
C LEU A 112 6.38 0.33 6.87
N LYS A 113 5.98 0.46 5.59
CA LYS A 113 4.63 0.07 5.14
C LYS A 113 4.45 -1.44 5.00
N LYS A 114 5.47 -2.15 4.51
CA LYS A 114 5.44 -3.60 4.26
C LYS A 114 6.06 -4.38 5.44
N ILE A 115 5.63 -5.62 5.66
CA ILE A 115 6.32 -6.53 6.58
C ILE A 115 7.70 -6.85 5.98
N PHE A 116 8.72 -7.00 6.83
CA PHE A 116 10.12 -7.19 6.43
C PHE A 116 10.70 -6.05 5.56
N SER A 117 10.10 -4.86 5.64
CA SER A 117 10.76 -3.64 5.16
C SER A 117 11.75 -3.14 6.22
N GLY A 118 12.86 -2.57 5.74
CA GLY A 118 13.93 -2.06 6.57
C GLY A 118 14.28 -0.61 6.20
N VAL A 119 14.60 0.21 7.21
CA VAL A 119 15.00 1.61 7.03
C VAL A 119 16.19 1.93 7.91
N PHE A 120 17.13 2.69 7.38
CA PHE A 120 18.23 3.29 8.14
C PHE A 120 17.76 4.59 8.80
N VAL A 121 17.98 4.73 10.09
CA VAL A 121 17.54 5.88 10.91
C VAL A 121 18.74 6.44 11.67
N LYS A 122 18.96 7.75 11.58
CA LYS A 122 19.97 8.43 12.40
C LYS A 122 19.59 8.35 13.87
N VAL A 123 20.53 7.99 14.73
CA VAL A 123 20.31 7.93 16.18
C VAL A 123 20.28 9.36 16.71
N THR A 124 19.10 9.80 17.12
CA THR A 124 18.87 11.07 17.81
C THR A 124 17.97 10.79 19.01
N PRO A 125 17.99 11.62 20.07
CA PRO A 125 17.12 11.40 21.23
C PRO A 125 15.63 11.34 20.85
N GLN A 126 15.21 12.11 19.85
CA GLN A 126 13.85 12.08 19.33
C GLN A 126 13.53 10.77 18.59
N ASN A 127 14.44 10.30 17.74
CA ASN A 127 14.26 9.04 17.01
C ASN A 127 14.28 7.84 17.95
N LEU A 128 15.11 7.85 18.99
CA LEU A 128 15.10 6.82 20.03
C LEU A 128 13.77 6.76 20.78
N LYS A 129 13.21 7.91 21.16
CA LYS A 129 11.86 7.97 21.76
C LYS A 129 10.80 7.38 20.82
N MET A 130 10.84 7.70 19.53
CA MET A 130 9.94 7.11 18.54
C MET A 130 10.11 5.59 18.42
N LEU A 131 11.36 5.10 18.37
CA LEU A 131 11.66 3.67 18.23
C LEU A 131 11.16 2.87 19.43
N ARG A 132 11.23 3.42 20.65
CA ARG A 132 10.67 2.80 21.87
C ARG A 132 9.16 2.56 21.78
N ILE A 133 8.42 3.52 21.22
CA ILE A 133 6.96 3.39 21.05
C ILE A 133 6.63 2.24 20.08
N VAL A 134 7.41 2.06 19.02
CA VAL A 134 7.17 1.03 17.98
C VAL A 134 7.90 -0.29 18.23
N GLU A 135 8.68 -0.39 19.30
CA GLU A 135 9.51 -1.54 19.69
C GLU A 135 8.75 -2.89 19.66
N PRO A 136 7.47 -2.99 20.08
CA PRO A 136 6.75 -4.27 20.02
C PRO A 136 6.51 -4.81 18.60
N TYR A 137 6.57 -3.94 17.59
CA TYR A 137 6.24 -4.22 16.18
C TYR A 137 7.47 -4.30 15.27
N VAL A 138 8.59 -3.78 15.74
CA VAL A 138 9.77 -3.47 14.96
C VAL A 138 11.00 -3.86 15.77
N THR A 139 11.91 -4.60 15.14
CA THR A 139 13.24 -4.85 15.71
C THR A 139 14.23 -3.86 15.12
N TRP A 140 15.12 -3.34 15.95
CA TRP A 140 16.15 -2.41 15.48
C TRP A 140 17.47 -2.66 16.20
N GLY A 141 18.56 -2.23 15.59
CA GLY A 141 19.91 -2.37 16.13
C GLY A 141 20.93 -1.59 15.30
N PHE A 142 22.20 -1.65 15.70
CA PHE A 142 23.27 -0.94 15.00
C PHE A 142 23.88 -1.86 13.91
N PRO A 143 23.85 -1.45 12.63
CA PRO A 143 24.41 -2.26 11.55
C PRO A 143 25.94 -2.13 11.48
N ASN A 144 26.60 -3.19 11.01
CA ASN A 144 28.02 -3.14 10.62
C ASN A 144 28.15 -2.64 9.16
N LEU A 145 29.30 -2.07 8.80
CA LEU A 145 29.60 -1.55 7.46
C LEU A 145 29.42 -2.62 6.36
N LYS A 146 29.85 -3.87 6.64
CA LYS A 146 29.60 -5.02 5.76
C LYS A 146 28.10 -5.22 5.50
N SER A 147 27.29 -5.19 6.56
CA SER A 147 25.84 -5.37 6.48
C SER A 147 25.17 -4.23 5.70
N VAL A 148 25.60 -2.99 5.89
CA VAL A 148 25.10 -1.84 5.12
C VAL A 148 25.42 -2.02 3.64
N ARG A 149 26.67 -2.35 3.30
CA ARG A 149 27.10 -2.56 1.92
C ARG A 149 26.30 -3.69 1.26
N GLU A 150 26.19 -4.84 1.92
CA GLU A 150 25.43 -5.96 1.38
C GLU A 150 23.94 -5.65 1.19
N LEU A 151 23.32 -4.91 2.11
CA LEU A 151 21.92 -4.51 1.98
C LEU A 151 21.70 -3.58 0.79
N ILE A 152 22.57 -2.58 0.61
CA ILE A 152 22.48 -1.65 -0.50
C ILE A 152 22.71 -2.38 -1.82
N LEU A 153 23.72 -3.24 -1.92
CA LEU A 153 24.02 -3.98 -3.16
C LEU A 153 22.94 -5.02 -3.51
N LYS A 154 22.42 -5.77 -2.52
CA LYS A 154 21.46 -6.86 -2.78
C LYS A 154 20.01 -6.38 -2.85
N ARG A 155 19.66 -5.30 -2.17
CA ARG A 155 18.25 -4.86 -1.98
C ARG A 155 18.05 -3.35 -2.17
N GLY A 156 19.07 -2.62 -2.61
CA GLY A 156 19.02 -1.19 -2.85
C GLY A 156 18.04 -0.81 -3.94
N GLN A 157 17.16 0.13 -3.63
CA GLN A 157 16.23 0.71 -4.58
C GLN A 157 16.22 2.23 -4.37
N ALA A 158 16.29 2.97 -5.47
CA ALA A 158 16.16 4.42 -5.47
C ALA A 158 14.71 4.82 -5.77
N LYS A 159 14.27 5.92 -5.16
CA LYS A 159 12.98 6.53 -5.48
C LYS A 159 13.21 7.78 -6.32
N VAL A 160 12.99 7.66 -7.63
CA VAL A 160 13.20 8.71 -8.63
C VAL A 160 11.86 9.09 -9.25
N LYS A 161 11.49 10.38 -9.24
CA LYS A 161 10.21 10.87 -9.82
C LYS A 161 9.00 10.01 -9.40
N ASN A 162 8.92 9.66 -8.11
CA ASN A 162 7.92 8.77 -7.51
C ASN A 162 7.90 7.30 -7.97
N LYS A 163 8.80 6.88 -8.86
CA LYS A 163 9.00 5.49 -9.28
C LYS A 163 10.11 4.85 -8.46
N THR A 164 10.03 3.54 -8.26
CA THR A 164 11.05 2.75 -7.56
C THR A 164 11.90 2.05 -8.61
N ILE A 165 13.20 2.34 -8.63
CA ILE A 165 14.15 1.83 -9.63
C ILE A 165 15.25 1.07 -8.88
N PRO A 166 15.65 -0.14 -9.32
CA PRO A 166 16.77 -0.85 -8.71
C PRO A 166 18.08 -0.09 -8.93
N LEU A 167 19.00 -0.16 -7.95
CA LEU A 167 20.34 0.39 -8.07
C LEU A 167 21.25 -0.60 -8.81
N THR A 168 21.22 -0.57 -10.15
CA THR A 168 22.12 -1.38 -10.99
C THR A 168 23.43 -0.65 -11.25
N ASP A 169 23.34 0.62 -11.65
CA ASP A 169 24.47 1.45 -12.06
C ASP A 169 24.59 2.71 -11.20
N ASN A 170 25.80 3.27 -11.13
CA ASN A 170 26.09 4.49 -10.35
C ASN A 170 25.49 5.75 -10.99
N THR A 171 25.12 5.71 -12.27
CA THR A 171 24.53 6.84 -13.01
C THR A 171 23.31 7.43 -12.30
N VAL A 172 22.43 6.57 -11.78
CA VAL A 172 21.21 6.98 -11.04
C VAL A 172 21.56 7.74 -9.75
N ILE A 173 22.68 7.40 -9.11
CA ILE A 173 23.14 8.05 -7.88
C ILE A 173 23.77 9.40 -8.25
N GLU A 174 24.63 9.44 -9.25
CA GLU A 174 25.33 10.65 -9.70
C GLU A 174 24.36 11.72 -10.20
N GLU A 175 23.35 11.35 -11.00
CA GLU A 175 22.35 12.29 -11.53
C GLU A 175 21.50 12.98 -10.45
N HIS A 176 21.28 12.32 -9.30
CA HIS A 176 20.34 12.80 -8.28
C HIS A 176 20.96 13.23 -6.97
N LEU A 177 22.10 12.64 -6.60
CA LEU A 177 22.82 12.90 -5.37
C LEU A 177 24.23 13.44 -5.61
N GLY A 178 24.71 13.43 -6.86
CA GLY A 178 25.94 14.09 -7.23
C GLY A 178 25.85 15.57 -6.89
N VAL A 179 26.74 16.03 -6.02
CA VAL A 179 26.95 17.46 -5.81
C VAL A 179 27.44 17.98 -7.15
N LYS A 180 26.65 18.79 -7.84
CA LYS A 180 27.19 19.62 -8.93
C LYS A 180 28.22 20.52 -8.28
N LEU A 181 29.50 20.14 -8.39
CA LEU A 181 30.61 21.04 -8.17
C LEU A 181 30.31 22.28 -9.03
N ARG A 182 29.98 23.38 -8.37
CA ARG A 182 29.96 24.70 -8.97
C ARG A 182 31.39 25.19 -9.06
#